data_AF-L7C7B9-F1
#
_entry.id   AF-L7C7B9-F1
#
_cell.length_a   1.000
_cell.length_b   1.000
_cell.length_c   1.000
_cell.angle_alpha   90.00
_cell.angle_beta   90.00
_cell.angle_gamma   90.00
#
_symmetry.space_group_name_H-M   'P 1'
#
loop_
_entity.id
_entity.type
_entity.pdbx_description
1 polymer ?
#
loop_
_entity_poly.entity_id
_entity_poly.type
_entity_poly.pdbx_seq_one_letter_code
_entity_poly.pdbx_strand_id
1 'polypeptide(L)'
;MTSDTINMVLQHAPQTRCFAIGSDELAQRSSERESRSLPRSERKRAARNRYNKWKRAVDAIIADGKSTAYHDLIERLRQLPLDAITLTFDAETADAEIDRIATEIQLRPKFGVGIWEQLVSDELAFIWLWNDK
;
A
#
# COMPACT_ATOMS: atom_id res chain seq x y z
N MET A 1 -20.12 -3.25 2.72
CA MET A 1 -20.16 -3.13 4.19
C MET A 1 -18.92 -2.34 4.49
N THR A 2 -19.04 -1.12 5.01
CA THR A 2 -17.87 -0.25 5.20
C THR A 2 -16.88 -0.91 6.14
N SER A 3 -15.63 -1.06 5.72
CA SER A 3 -14.55 -1.63 6.50
C SER A 3 -14.42 -0.94 7.85
N ASP A 4 -14.41 -1.71 8.93
CA ASP A 4 -14.24 -1.22 10.31
C ASP A 4 -12.97 -0.37 10.44
N THR A 5 -11.92 -0.70 9.68
CA THR A 5 -10.70 0.08 9.53
C THR A 5 -10.98 1.51 9.06
N ILE A 6 -11.72 1.67 7.97
CA ILE A 6 -11.99 3.00 7.38
C ILE A 6 -12.85 3.81 8.34
N ASN A 7 -13.85 3.18 8.96
CA ASN A 7 -14.69 3.83 9.97
C ASN A 7 -13.84 4.33 11.16
N MET A 8 -12.89 3.51 11.64
CA MET A 8 -11.98 3.90 12.72
C MET A 8 -11.11 5.09 12.32
N VAL A 9 -10.53 5.09 11.11
CA VAL A 9 -9.75 6.22 10.59
C VAL A 9 -10.59 7.49 10.56
N LEU A 10 -11.80 7.43 10.00
CA LEU A 10 -12.68 8.60 9.90
C LEU A 10 -13.18 9.10 11.25
N GLN A 11 -13.38 8.21 12.22
CA GLN A 11 -13.76 8.60 13.59
C GLN A 11 -12.66 9.41 14.29
N HIS A 12 -11.39 9.03 14.07
CA HIS A 12 -10.24 9.69 14.72
C HIS A 12 -9.64 10.84 13.90
N ALA A 13 -9.82 10.82 12.58
CA ALA A 13 -9.34 11.83 11.65
C ALA A 13 -10.40 12.12 10.57
N PRO A 14 -11.48 12.85 10.93
CA PRO A 14 -12.60 13.13 10.02
C PRO A 14 -12.21 14.00 8.82
N GLN A 15 -11.03 14.63 8.87
CA GLN A 15 -10.48 15.44 7.78
C GLN A 15 -9.85 14.57 6.67
N THR A 16 -9.71 13.26 6.89
CA THR A 16 -9.12 12.34 5.91
C THR A 16 -9.94 12.34 4.63
N ARG A 17 -9.28 12.62 3.50
CA ARG A 17 -9.88 12.65 2.16
C ARG A 17 -9.17 11.75 1.17
N CYS A 18 -8.08 11.09 1.56
CA CYS A 18 -7.36 10.20 0.67
C CYS A 18 -6.86 8.99 1.44
N PHE A 19 -6.93 7.83 0.82
CA PHE A 19 -6.45 6.58 1.35
C PHE A 19 -5.42 6.00 0.37
N ALA A 20 -4.21 5.74 0.88
CA ALA A 20 -3.21 4.95 0.20
C ALA A 20 -3.29 3.51 0.70
N ILE A 21 -3.64 2.58 -0.17
CA ILE A 21 -3.83 1.16 0.17
C ILE A 21 -2.69 0.36 -0.43
N GLY A 22 -1.89 -0.31 0.39
CA GLY A 22 -0.68 -1.00 -0.05
C GLY A 22 -0.57 -2.46 0.40
N SER A 23 0.25 -3.24 -0.29
CA SER A 23 0.60 -4.61 0.12
C SER A 23 2.02 -5.02 -0.28
N ASP A 24 2.80 -5.54 0.67
CA ASP A 24 4.13 -6.10 0.41
C ASP A 24 4.09 -7.31 -0.53
N GLU A 25 3.07 -8.16 -0.42
CA GLU A 25 2.91 -9.35 -1.27
C GLU A 25 2.74 -8.95 -2.75
N LEU A 26 1.93 -7.93 -3.04
CA LEU A 26 1.78 -7.40 -4.41
C LEU A 26 3.09 -6.78 -4.91
N ALA A 27 3.79 -6.03 -4.06
CA ALA A 27 5.07 -5.43 -4.41
C ALA A 27 6.13 -6.49 -4.74
N GLN A 28 6.19 -7.58 -3.97
CA GLN A 28 7.07 -8.71 -4.22
C GLN A 28 6.71 -9.40 -5.55
N ARG A 29 5.43 -9.70 -5.79
CA ARG A 29 4.96 -10.30 -7.05
C ARG A 29 5.27 -9.42 -8.27
N SER A 30 5.05 -8.10 -8.18
CA SER A 30 5.41 -7.18 -9.26
C SER A 30 6.92 -7.15 -9.50
N SER A 31 7.71 -7.08 -8.42
CA SER A 31 9.18 -7.09 -8.50
C SER A 31 9.70 -8.37 -9.16
N GLU A 32 9.12 -9.53 -8.83
CA GLU A 32 9.45 -10.81 -9.47
C GLU A 32 9.05 -10.84 -10.94
N ARG A 33 7.84 -10.38 -11.27
CA ARG A 33 7.31 -10.32 -12.64
C ARG A 33 8.22 -9.49 -13.55
N GLU A 34 8.56 -8.28 -13.13
CA GLU A 34 9.45 -7.41 -13.89
C GLU A 34 10.88 -7.97 -14.00
N SER A 35 11.30 -8.82 -13.06
CA SER A 35 12.65 -9.43 -13.09
C SER A 35 12.73 -10.61 -14.06
N ARG A 36 11.62 -11.07 -14.62
CA ARG A 36 11.58 -12.21 -15.56
C ARG A 36 12.33 -11.95 -16.86
N SER A 37 12.51 -10.69 -17.26
CA SER A 37 13.29 -10.30 -18.43
C SER A 37 14.80 -10.53 -18.27
N LEU A 38 15.29 -10.69 -17.03
CA LEU A 38 16.70 -10.90 -16.74
C LEU A 38 17.10 -12.39 -16.79
N PRO A 39 18.41 -12.69 -16.92
CA PRO A 39 18.94 -14.05 -16.80
C PRO A 39 18.54 -14.71 -15.47
N ARG A 40 18.25 -16.02 -15.49
CA ARG A 40 17.76 -16.77 -14.31
C ARG A 40 18.65 -16.60 -13.07
N SER A 41 19.97 -16.54 -13.25
CA SER A 41 20.97 -16.31 -12.19
C SER A 41 20.81 -14.96 -11.49
N GLU A 42 20.24 -13.96 -12.16
CA GLU A 42 20.13 -12.58 -11.67
C GLU A 42 18.74 -12.24 -11.14
N ARG A 43 17.69 -12.94 -11.58
CA ARG A 43 16.28 -12.61 -11.27
C ARG A 43 16.01 -12.40 -9.80
N LYS A 44 16.46 -13.33 -8.95
CA LYS A 44 16.21 -13.27 -7.50
C LYS A 44 16.83 -12.03 -6.87
N ARG A 45 18.08 -11.71 -7.25
CA ARG A 45 18.78 -10.53 -6.74
C ARG A 45 18.12 -9.24 -7.23
N ALA A 46 17.74 -9.20 -8.50
CA ALA A 46 17.06 -8.04 -9.09
C ALA A 46 15.69 -7.78 -8.44
N ALA A 47 14.86 -8.81 -8.29
CA ALA A 47 13.55 -8.70 -7.65
C ALA A 47 13.68 -8.18 -6.22
N ARG A 48 14.60 -8.76 -5.42
CA ARG A 48 14.86 -8.29 -4.05
C ARG A 48 15.32 -6.84 -4.01
N ASN A 49 16.22 -6.44 -4.90
CA ASN A 49 16.71 -5.06 -4.96
C ASN A 49 15.61 -4.05 -5.31
N ARG A 50 14.73 -4.39 -6.26
CA ARG A 50 13.58 -3.56 -6.65
C ARG A 50 12.59 -3.41 -5.50
N TYR A 51 12.18 -4.52 -4.89
CA TYR A 51 11.31 -4.52 -3.71
C TYR A 51 11.91 -3.69 -2.58
N ASN A 52 13.18 -3.91 -2.21
CA ASN A 52 13.83 -3.16 -1.13
C ASN A 52 13.93 -1.66 -1.45
N LYS A 53 14.18 -1.29 -2.70
CA LYS A 53 14.22 0.12 -3.13
C LYS A 53 12.85 0.75 -2.99
N TRP A 54 11.80 0.07 -3.46
CA TRP A 54 10.42 0.51 -3.31
C TRP A 54 10.03 0.65 -1.84
N LYS A 55 10.29 -0.36 -1.01
CA LYS A 55 9.93 -0.35 0.42
C LYS A 55 10.56 0.82 1.17
N ARG A 56 11.85 1.09 0.93
CA ARG A 56 12.53 2.26 1.50
C ARG A 56 11.91 3.58 1.05
N ALA A 57 11.45 3.67 -0.21
CA ALA A 57 10.81 4.87 -0.72
C ALA A 57 9.43 5.09 -0.07
N VAL A 58 8.65 4.03 0.12
CA VAL A 58 7.39 4.05 0.88
C VAL A 58 7.63 4.50 2.32
N ASP A 59 8.56 3.85 3.02
CA ASP A 59 8.85 4.16 4.43
C ASP A 59 9.34 5.61 4.59
N ALA A 60 10.11 6.12 3.62
CA ALA A 60 10.53 7.53 3.60
C ALA A 60 9.34 8.49 3.39
N ILE A 61 8.40 8.17 2.50
CA ILE A 61 7.19 8.98 2.30
C ILE A 61 6.35 9.01 3.58
N ILE A 62 6.18 7.86 4.23
CA ILE A 62 5.43 7.73 5.49
C ILE A 62 6.11 8.53 6.61
N ALA A 63 7.44 8.50 6.69
CA ALA A 63 8.20 9.25 7.68
C ALA A 63 8.09 10.78 7.48
N ASP A 64 8.20 11.24 6.23
CA ASP A 64 8.13 12.67 5.87
C ASP A 64 6.72 13.26 5.95
N GLY A 65 5.70 12.41 5.86
CA GLY A 65 4.30 12.82 5.75
C GLY A 65 3.80 13.69 6.89
N LYS A 66 4.39 13.53 8.09
CA LYS A 66 4.02 14.29 9.30
C LYS A 66 4.35 15.79 9.23
N SER A 67 5.12 16.20 8.23
CA SER A 67 5.61 17.57 8.06
C SER A 67 5.39 18.15 6.65
N THR A 68 4.71 17.41 5.77
CA THR A 68 4.56 17.76 4.35
C THR A 68 3.07 17.84 3.97
N ALA A 69 2.70 18.70 3.03
CA ALA A 69 1.35 18.76 2.50
C ALA A 69 0.96 17.45 1.78
N TYR A 70 -0.28 16.99 1.97
CA TYR A 70 -0.71 15.68 1.45
C TYR A 70 -0.64 15.56 -0.08
N HIS A 71 -0.83 16.67 -0.81
CA HIS A 71 -0.71 16.71 -2.26
C HIS A 71 0.68 16.28 -2.75
N ASP A 72 1.74 16.75 -2.10
CA ASP A 72 3.12 16.38 -2.45
C ASP A 72 3.37 14.89 -2.16
N LEU A 73 2.78 14.37 -1.08
CA LEU A 73 2.86 12.95 -0.73
C LEU A 73 2.18 12.07 -1.78
N ILE A 74 1.00 12.47 -2.27
CA ILE A 74 0.28 11.79 -3.35
C ILE A 74 1.14 11.73 -4.60
N GLU A 75 1.77 12.83 -5.01
CA GLU A 75 2.64 12.85 -6.19
C GLU A 75 3.84 11.91 -6.02
N ARG A 76 4.45 11.88 -4.82
CA ARG A 76 5.54 10.94 -4.52
C ARG A 76 5.08 9.50 -4.57
N LEU A 77 3.87 9.18 -4.08
CA LEU A 77 3.30 7.83 -4.13
C LEU A 77 3.01 7.40 -5.56
N ARG A 78 2.49 8.29 -6.41
CA ARG A 78 2.23 8.03 -7.84
C ARG A 78 3.49 7.74 -8.63
N GLN A 79 4.63 8.26 -8.20
CA GLN A 79 5.93 8.03 -8.85
C GLN A 79 6.60 6.72 -8.44
N LEU A 80 6.04 5.97 -7.47
CA LEU A 80 6.62 4.71 -7.05
C LEU A 80 6.52 3.65 -8.17
N PRO A 81 7.60 2.90 -8.44
CA PRO A 81 7.70 2.09 -9.65
C PRO A 81 6.93 0.76 -9.59
N LEU A 82 6.03 0.55 -8.62
CA LEU A 82 5.26 -0.69 -8.47
C LEU A 82 3.78 -0.38 -8.24
N ASP A 83 2.91 -1.10 -8.92
CA ASP A 83 1.43 -1.02 -8.80
C ASP A 83 0.89 -1.62 -7.47
N ALA A 84 1.73 -1.66 -6.45
CA ALA A 84 1.43 -2.27 -5.15
C ALA A 84 0.79 -1.29 -4.16
N ILE A 85 0.59 -0.04 -4.57
CA ILE A 85 -0.15 0.99 -3.84
C ILE A 85 -1.23 1.54 -4.75
N THR A 86 -2.47 1.50 -4.28
CA THR A 86 -3.59 2.21 -4.91
C THR A 86 -3.90 3.46 -4.10
N LEU A 87 -4.25 4.55 -4.78
CA LEU A 87 -4.71 5.79 -4.16
C LEU A 87 -6.20 5.99 -4.44
N THR A 88 -6.99 6.21 -3.40
CA THR A 88 -8.42 6.53 -3.49
C THR A 88 -8.72 7.82 -2.73
N PHE A 89 -9.78 8.53 -3.10
CA PHE A 89 -10.14 9.85 -2.55
C PHE A 89 -11.36 9.82 -1.63
N ASP A 90 -11.96 8.66 -1.44
CA ASP A 90 -13.12 8.51 -0.60
C ASP A 90 -13.15 7.11 0.01
N ALA A 91 -13.88 7.03 1.12
CA ALA A 91 -14.01 5.82 1.92
C ALA A 91 -14.69 4.67 1.16
N GLU A 92 -15.66 4.97 0.31
CA GLU A 92 -16.40 3.94 -0.45
C GLU A 92 -15.49 3.25 -1.47
N THR A 93 -14.70 4.02 -2.22
CA THR A 93 -13.70 3.51 -3.16
C THR A 93 -12.55 2.83 -2.43
N ALA A 94 -12.13 3.36 -1.27
CA ALA A 94 -11.12 2.72 -0.43
C ALA A 94 -11.55 1.31 0.02
N ASP A 95 -12.80 1.17 0.44
CA ASP A 95 -13.38 -0.11 0.87
C ASP A 95 -13.32 -1.17 -0.25
N ALA A 96 -13.78 -0.79 -1.44
CA ALA A 96 -13.74 -1.65 -2.61
C ALA A 96 -12.31 -2.05 -3.01
N GLU A 97 -11.34 -1.14 -2.88
CA GLU A 97 -9.94 -1.44 -3.18
C GLU A 97 -9.29 -2.36 -2.14
N ILE A 98 -9.64 -2.23 -0.86
CA ILE A 98 -9.20 -3.19 0.17
C ILE A 98 -9.65 -4.60 -0.18
N ASP A 99 -10.94 -4.78 -0.50
CA ASP A 99 -11.51 -6.08 -0.87
C ASP A 99 -10.88 -6.65 -2.14
N ARG A 100 -10.66 -5.80 -3.15
CA ARG A 100 -10.03 -6.18 -4.41
C ARG A 100 -8.59 -6.67 -4.17
N ILE A 101 -7.78 -5.90 -3.44
CA ILE A 101 -6.39 -6.25 -3.14
C ILE A 101 -6.36 -7.52 -2.30
N ALA A 102 -7.24 -7.63 -1.28
CA ALA A 102 -7.31 -8.80 -0.42
C ALA A 102 -7.59 -10.09 -1.22
N THR A 103 -8.49 -10.01 -2.20
CA THR A 103 -8.77 -11.09 -3.15
C THR A 103 -7.54 -11.42 -4.01
N GLU A 104 -6.86 -10.41 -4.54
CA GLU A 104 -5.68 -10.57 -5.41
C GLU A 104 -4.51 -11.26 -4.72
N ILE A 105 -4.26 -10.94 -3.45
CA ILE A 105 -3.21 -11.62 -2.67
C ILE A 105 -3.59 -13.05 -2.26
N GLN A 106 -4.75 -13.55 -2.71
CA GLN A 106 -5.29 -14.88 -2.42
C GLN A 106 -5.32 -15.15 -0.92
N LEU A 107 -5.79 -14.17 -0.15
CA LEU A 107 -6.17 -14.42 1.23
C LEU A 107 -7.26 -15.48 1.20
N ARG A 108 -6.88 -16.74 1.44
CA ARG A 108 -7.87 -17.77 1.72
C ARG A 108 -8.63 -17.30 2.97
N PRO A 109 -9.93 -17.59 3.10
CA PRO A 109 -10.71 -17.27 4.31
C PRO A 109 -10.19 -17.92 5.62
N LYS A 110 -8.98 -18.50 5.62
CA LYS A 110 -8.28 -19.12 6.74
C LYS A 110 -7.02 -18.37 7.18
N PHE A 111 -6.61 -17.29 6.52
CA PHE A 111 -5.49 -16.45 6.95
C PHE A 111 -6.01 -15.05 7.25
N GLY A 112 -5.68 -14.54 8.43
CA GLY A 112 -6.06 -13.19 8.82
C GLY A 112 -5.34 -12.17 7.94
N VAL A 113 -6.11 -11.27 7.32
CA VAL A 113 -5.55 -10.02 6.80
C VAL A 113 -5.23 -9.18 8.02
N GLY A 114 -3.95 -8.96 8.28
CA GLY A 114 -3.59 -7.90 9.20
C GLY A 114 -3.70 -6.58 8.46
N ILE A 115 -4.40 -5.65 9.07
CA ILE A 115 -4.48 -4.27 8.60
C ILE A 115 -3.64 -3.43 9.56
N TRP A 116 -2.76 -2.61 8.99
CA TRP A 116 -2.10 -1.55 9.72
C TRP A 116 -2.47 -0.22 9.13
N GLU A 117 -3.12 0.61 9.94
CA GLU A 117 -3.42 1.98 9.56
C GLU A 117 -2.39 2.94 10.14
N GLN A 118 -2.03 3.94 9.35
CA GLN A 118 -1.27 5.10 9.81
C GLN A 118 -1.84 6.37 9.19
N LEU A 119 -2.15 7.36 10.04
CA LEU A 119 -2.34 8.73 9.58
C LEU A 119 -0.99 9.31 9.18
N VAL A 120 -0.84 9.61 7.89
CA VAL A 120 0.39 10.15 7.31
C VAL A 120 0.35 11.68 7.33
N SER A 121 -0.83 12.26 7.07
CA SER A 121 -1.12 13.69 7.24
C SER A 121 -2.59 13.85 7.66
N ASP A 122 -3.04 15.08 7.89
CA ASP A 122 -4.43 15.37 8.25
C ASP A 122 -5.45 14.88 7.21
N GLU A 123 -5.05 14.83 5.93
CA GLU A 123 -5.95 14.47 4.83
C GLU A 123 -5.62 13.11 4.18
N LEU A 124 -4.52 12.45 4.57
CA LEU A 124 -4.07 11.17 3.98
C LEU A 124 -3.83 10.10 5.05
N ALA A 125 -4.54 8.98 4.91
CA ALA A 125 -4.30 7.76 5.65
C ALA A 125 -3.62 6.70 4.78
N PHE A 126 -2.71 5.94 5.37
CA PHE A 126 -2.16 4.72 4.77
C PHE A 126 -2.82 3.50 5.41
N ILE A 127 -3.32 2.59 4.58
CA ILE A 127 -3.87 1.30 4.99
C ILE A 127 -3.00 0.21 4.37
N TRP A 128 -2.29 -0.54 5.20
CA TRP A 128 -1.41 -1.61 4.76
C TRP A 128 -2.03 -2.97 4.99
N LEU A 129 -2.06 -3.80 3.95
CA LEU A 129 -2.58 -5.15 3.98
C LEU A 129 -1.42 -6.14 3.97
N TRP A 130 -1.33 -6.98 5.00
CA TRP A 130 -0.42 -8.13 5.01
C TRP A 130 -1.14 -9.44 5.24
N ASN A 131 -0.47 -10.52 4.86
CA ASN A 131 -0.91 -11.88 5.06
C ASN A 131 0.05 -12.55 6.06
N ASP A 132 -0.46 -12.92 7.23
CA ASP A 132 0.29 -13.67 8.24
C ASP A 132 0.25 -15.17 7.85
N LYS A 133 1.17 -15.57 6.96
CA LYS A 133 1.33 -16.97 6.52
C LYS A 133 2.28 -17.74 7.42
#